data_AF-A0A9D1GZP0-F1
#
_entry.id   AF-A0A9D1GZP0-F1
#
_cell.length_a   1.000
_cell.length_b   1.000
_cell.length_c   1.000
_cell.angle_alpha   90.00
_cell.angle_beta   90.00
_cell.angle_gamma   90.00
#
_symmetry.space_group_name_H-M   'P 1'
#
loop_
_entity.id
_entity.type
_entity.pdbx_description
1 polymer ?
#
loop_
_entity_poly.entity_id
_entity_poly.type
_entity_poly.pdbx_seq_one_letter_code
_entity_poly.pdbx_strand_id
1 'polypeptide(L)'
;WSITLPLLKPFTIIITLLTLESTLHVFDLMLTMTGGGPFFATQVVEIFIYEQAFASSVPRLGYASAVAVLFGLFVFVVGLFQLVGVRAAQRARQA
;
A
#
# COMPACT_ATOMS: atom_id res chain seq x y z
N TRP A 1 17.52 -26.12 -8.83
CA TRP A 1 17.08 -24.92 -8.08
C TRP A 1 18.13 -23.80 -8.03
N SER A 2 19.42 -24.05 -8.32
CA SER A 2 20.47 -23.02 -8.32
C SER A 2 20.61 -22.17 -9.61
N ILE A 3 19.86 -22.49 -10.67
CA ILE A 3 19.96 -21.81 -11.98
C ILE A 3 18.75 -20.90 -12.22
N THR A 4 17.55 -21.34 -11.87
CA THR A 4 16.29 -20.61 -12.13
C THR A 4 16.12 -19.36 -11.26
N LEU A 5 16.43 -19.46 -9.96
CA LEU A 5 16.34 -18.36 -8.98
C LEU A 5 17.20 -17.13 -9.35
N PRO A 6 18.48 -17.26 -9.71
CA PRO A 6 19.29 -16.12 -10.11
C PRO A 6 18.86 -15.48 -11.44
N LEU A 7 18.33 -16.26 -12.38
CA LEU A 7 17.80 -15.73 -13.64
C LEU A 7 16.49 -14.93 -13.45
N LEU A 8 15.65 -15.34 -12.49
CA LEU A 8 14.40 -14.65 -12.16
C LEU A 8 14.59 -13.38 -11.32
N LYS A 9 15.73 -13.24 -10.63
CA LYS A 9 16.05 -12.14 -9.72
C LYS A 9 15.66 -10.73 -10.25
N PRO A 10 15.98 -10.33 -11.50
CA PRO A 10 15.49 -9.06 -12.05
C PRO A 10 13.98 -8.94 -12.17
N PHE A 11 13.32 -9.99 -12.64
CA PHE A 11 11.87 -10.00 -12.82
C PHE A 11 11.16 -9.93 -11.46
N THR A 12 11.65 -10.66 -10.46
CA THR A 12 11.09 -10.60 -9.10
C THR A 12 11.17 -9.21 -8.49
N ILE A 13 12.23 -8.43 -8.75
CA ILE A 13 12.34 -7.04 -8.28
C ILE A 13 11.28 -6.14 -8.94
N ILE A 14 11.05 -6.30 -10.24
CA ILE A 14 10.04 -5.52 -10.97
C ILE A 14 8.61 -5.91 -10.51
N ILE A 15 8.35 -7.21 -10.37
CA ILE A 15 7.05 -7.72 -9.94
C ILE A 15 6.75 -7.26 -8.50
N THR A 16 7.72 -7.34 -7.59
CA THR A 16 7.52 -6.87 -6.20
C THR A 16 7.27 -5.37 -6.13
N LEU A 17 7.88 -4.55 -7.01
CA LEU A 17 7.56 -3.13 -7.12
C LEU A 17 6.09 -2.92 -7.54
N LEU A 18 5.68 -3.56 -8.64
CA LEU A 18 4.33 -3.46 -9.20
C LEU A 18 3.26 -4.00 -8.24
N THR A 19 3.50 -5.15 -7.60
CA THR A 19 2.57 -5.72 -6.63
C THR A 19 2.41 -4.82 -5.41
N LEU A 20 3.48 -4.16 -4.96
CA LEU A 20 3.36 -3.23 -3.84
C LEU A 20 2.57 -1.99 -4.22
N GLU A 21 2.78 -1.42 -5.41
CA GLU A 21 1.96 -0.33 -5.95
C GLU A 21 0.47 -0.74 -6.02
N SER A 22 0.17 -1.92 -6.58
CA SER A 22 -1.20 -2.45 -6.60
C SER A 22 -1.80 -2.64 -5.21
N THR A 23 -0.99 -2.98 -4.21
CA THR A 23 -1.47 -3.17 -2.83
C THR A 23 -1.81 -1.81 -2.18
N LEU A 24 -1.06 -0.76 -2.51
CA LEU A 24 -1.33 0.60 -2.02
C LEU A 24 -2.57 1.21 -2.67
N HIS A 25 -2.87 0.86 -3.92
CA HIS A 25 -4.06 1.34 -4.62
C HIS A 25 -5.33 0.53 -4.33
N VAL A 26 -5.26 -0.56 -3.56
CA VAL A 26 -6.36 -1.53 -3.39
C VAL A 26 -7.64 -0.94 -2.76
N PHE A 27 -7.56 0.26 -2.19
CA PHE A 27 -8.71 0.97 -1.63
C PHE A 27 -9.87 1.12 -2.62
N ASP A 28 -9.59 1.51 -3.85
CA ASP A 28 -10.63 1.76 -4.86
C ASP A 28 -11.44 0.50 -5.17
N LEU A 29 -10.76 -0.62 -5.30
CA LEU A 29 -11.31 -1.95 -5.55
C LEU A 29 -12.11 -2.42 -4.34
N MET A 30 -11.58 -2.27 -3.13
CA MET A 30 -12.22 -2.74 -1.91
C MET A 30 -13.47 -1.95 -1.56
N LEU A 31 -13.44 -0.63 -1.77
CA LEU A 31 -14.61 0.25 -1.64
C LEU A 31 -15.70 -0.14 -2.65
N THR A 32 -15.33 -0.37 -3.91
CA THR A 32 -16.29 -0.69 -4.99
C THR A 32 -16.92 -2.07 -4.82
N MET A 33 -16.14 -3.07 -4.41
CA MET A 33 -16.58 -4.46 -4.32
C MET A 33 -17.36 -4.76 -3.04
N THR A 34 -16.87 -4.26 -1.90
CA THR A 34 -17.38 -4.68 -0.58
C THR A 34 -17.70 -3.54 0.37
N GLY A 35 -17.25 -2.32 0.08
CA GLY A 35 -17.40 -1.18 0.98
C GLY A 35 -16.76 -1.36 2.36
N GLY A 36 -15.90 -2.38 2.56
CA GLY A 36 -15.32 -2.72 3.86
C GLY A 36 -16.05 -3.80 4.66
N GLY A 37 -17.07 -4.47 4.10
CA GLY A 37 -17.82 -5.55 4.76
C GLY A 37 -17.47 -6.99 4.31
N PRO A 38 -17.98 -8.03 5.01
CA PRO A 38 -18.81 -8.02 6.24
C PRO A 38 -17.98 -7.93 7.53
N PHE A 39 -18.50 -7.25 8.56
CA PHE A 39 -17.84 -7.08 9.88
C PHE A 39 -16.39 -6.53 9.82
N PHE A 40 -16.12 -5.57 8.94
CA PHE A 40 -14.78 -4.99 8.76
C PHE A 40 -13.72 -5.96 8.23
N ALA A 41 -14.09 -7.15 7.73
CA ALA A 41 -13.15 -8.16 7.25
C ALA A 41 -12.27 -7.68 6.08
N THR A 42 -12.76 -6.70 5.32
CA THR A 42 -12.13 -6.11 4.14
C THR A 42 -11.81 -4.63 4.35
N GLN A 43 -11.96 -4.10 5.57
CA GLN A 43 -11.76 -2.69 5.83
C GLN A 43 -10.26 -2.35 5.82
N VAL A 44 -9.85 -1.59 4.81
CA VAL A 44 -8.53 -0.94 4.78
C VAL A 44 -8.61 0.42 5.49
N VAL A 45 -7.47 0.94 5.97
CA VAL A 45 -7.39 2.22 6.69
C VAL A 45 -8.02 3.36 5.87
N GLU A 46 -7.88 3.32 4.56
CA GLU A 46 -8.48 4.29 3.64
C GLU A 46 -10.01 4.23 3.60
N ILE A 47 -10.63 3.04 3.72
CA ILE A 47 -12.09 2.89 3.86
C ILE A 47 -12.56 3.50 5.17
N PHE A 48 -11.82 3.30 6.27
CA PHE A 48 -12.14 3.91 7.55
C PHE A 48 -12.08 5.45 7.50
N ILE A 49 -11.07 6.02 6.85
CA ILE A 49 -10.96 7.48 6.64
C ILE A 49 -12.14 7.98 5.80
N TYR A 50 -12.49 7.26 4.72
CA TYR A 50 -13.60 7.60 3.85
C TYR A 50 -14.94 7.59 4.59
N GLU A 51 -15.21 6.54 5.39
CA GLU A 51 -16.42 6.43 6.19
C GLU A 51 -16.54 7.56 7.22
N GLN A 52 -15.43 7.91 7.86
CA GLN A 52 -15.41 8.93 8.90
C GLN A 52 -15.53 10.35 8.35
N ALA A 53 -15.06 10.58 7.13
CA ALA A 53 -15.13 11.86 6.43
C ALA A 53 -16.48 12.08 5.72
N PHE A 54 -17.02 11.06 5.04
CA PHE A 54 -18.12 11.24 4.08
C PHE A 54 -19.34 10.33 4.32
N ALA A 55 -19.18 9.14 4.89
CA ALA A 55 -20.31 8.20 5.06
C ALA A 55 -21.03 8.34 6.42
N SER A 56 -20.38 8.96 7.41
CA SER A 56 -20.95 9.18 8.74
C SER A 56 -22.02 10.27 8.71
N SER A 57 -23.14 10.07 9.43
CA SER A 57 -24.26 11.03 9.52
C SER A 57 -23.85 12.40 10.08
N VAL A 58 -22.74 12.47 10.82
CA VAL A 58 -22.05 13.70 11.23
C VAL A 58 -20.60 13.63 10.72
N PRO A 59 -20.22 14.44 9.71
CA PRO A 59 -18.86 14.43 9.17
C PRO A 59 -17.83 14.86 10.22
N ARG A 60 -16.97 13.94 10.67
CA ARG A 60 -15.85 14.27 11.58
C ARG A 60 -14.57 14.47 10.78
N LEU A 61 -14.58 15.51 9.95
CA LEU A 61 -13.50 15.82 9.02
C LEU A 61 -12.14 15.98 9.73
N GLY A 62 -12.11 16.66 10.89
CA GLY A 62 -10.86 16.85 11.64
C GLY A 62 -10.21 15.54 12.11
N TYR A 63 -11.02 14.56 12.54
CA TYR A 63 -10.51 13.26 12.95
C TYR A 63 -10.06 12.44 11.74
N ALA A 64 -10.85 12.43 10.66
CA ALA A 64 -10.50 11.74 9.43
C ALA A 64 -9.19 12.30 8.82
N SER A 65 -9.00 13.62 8.81
CA SER A 65 -7.77 14.26 8.35
C SER A 65 -6.56 13.91 9.21
N ALA A 66 -6.70 13.84 10.54
CA ALA A 66 -5.59 13.44 11.41
C ALA A 66 -5.14 12.00 11.14
N VAL A 67 -6.10 11.08 10.98
CA VAL A 67 -5.81 9.68 10.63
C VAL A 67 -5.19 9.58 9.23
N ALA A 68 -5.68 10.35 8.26
CA ALA A 68 -5.14 10.39 6.91
C ALA A 68 -3.68 10.87 6.87
N VAL A 69 -3.34 11.90 7.65
CA VAL A 69 -1.95 12.40 7.75
C VAL A 69 -1.02 11.34 8.37
N LEU A 70 -1.47 10.66 9.43
CA LEU A 70 -0.69 9.58 10.04
C LEU A 70 -0.49 8.40 9.09
N PHE A 71 -1.54 8.01 8.37
CA PHE A 71 -1.46 6.96 7.36
C PHE A 71 -0.53 7.35 6.21
N GLY A 72 -0.62 8.59 5.71
CA GLY A 72 0.27 9.11 4.68
C GLY A 72 1.74 9.12 5.13
N LEU A 73 2.02 9.48 6.37
CA LEU A 73 3.36 9.41 6.94
C LEU A 73 3.88 7.96 6.99
N PHE A 74 3.03 7.01 7.40
CA PHE A 74 3.38 5.59 7.41
C PHE A 74 3.71 5.08 6.00
N VAL A 75 2.86 5.38 5.01
CA VAL A 75 3.08 4.99 3.61
C VAL A 75 4.36 5.64 3.07
N PHE A 76 4.64 6.90 3.41
CA PHE A 76 5.86 7.58 3.01
C PHE A 76 7.13 6.91 3.55
N VAL A 77 7.11 6.50 4.83
CA VAL A 77 8.22 5.76 5.45
C VAL A 77 8.41 4.40 4.76
N VAL A 78 7.33 3.66 4.53
CA VAL A 78 7.38 2.36 3.82
C VAL A 78 7.93 2.54 2.40
N GLY A 79 7.48 3.57 1.67
CA GLY A 79 7.98 3.91 0.34
C GLY A 79 9.46 4.29 0.33
N LEU A 80 9.94 5.01 1.34
CA LEU A 80 11.39 5.29 1.51
C LEU A 80 12.19 4.01 1.74
N PHE A 81 11.73 3.11 2.60
CA PHE A 81 12.36 1.81 2.81
C PHE A 81 12.41 0.99 1.51
N GLN A 82 11.31 0.99 0.75
CA GLN A 82 11.25 0.30 -0.55
C GLN A 82 12.23 0.91 -1.56
N LEU A 83 12.29 2.24 -1.67
CA LEU A 83 13.21 2.94 -2.56
C LEU A 83 14.68 2.62 -2.22
N VAL A 84 15.02 2.59 -0.93
CA VAL A 84 16.36 2.21 -0.47
C VAL A 84 16.65 0.74 -0.79
N GLY A 85 15.70 -0.17 -0.57
CA GLY A 85 15.83 -1.58 -0.90
C GLY A 85 16.03 -1.83 -2.41
N VAL A 86 15.27 -1.12 -3.25
CA VAL A 86 15.40 -1.18 -4.71
C VAL A 86 16.76 -0.62 -5.16
N ARG A 87 17.19 0.52 -4.60
CA ARG A 87 18.51 1.11 -4.91
C ARG A 87 19.66 0.22 -4.45
N ALA A 88 19.55 -0.41 -3.29
CA ALA A 88 20.55 -1.37 -2.80
C ALA A 88 20.63 -2.61 -3.70
N ALA A 89 19.48 -3.12 -4.16
CA ALA A 89 19.42 -4.24 -5.10
C ALA A 89 19.99 -3.87 -6.49
N GLN A 90 19.80 -2.63 -6.94
CA GLN A 90 20.41 -2.12 -8.18
C GLN A 90 21.93 -1.95 -8.07
N ARG A 91 22.44 -1.45 -6.93
CA ARG A 91 23.89 -1.31 -6.68
C ARG A 91 24.60 -2.67 -6.63
N ALA A 92 23.99 -3.69 -6.02
CA ALA A 92 24.51 -5.05 -6.04
C ALA A 92 24.52 -5.71 -7.43
N ARG A 93 23.94 -5.05 -8.44
CA ARG A 93 23.90 -5.49 -9.84
C ARG A 93 24.98 -4.83 -10.71
N GLN A 94 25.62 -3.77 -10.19
CA GLN A 94 26.67 -3.00 -10.86
C GLN A 94 28.09 -3.36 -10.37
N ALA A 95 28.21 -4.20 -9.34
CA ALA A 95 29.45 -4.83 -8.88
C ALA A 95 29.45 -6.31 -9.28
#